data_AF-A0A9D7RF37-F1
#
_entry.id   AF-A0A9D7RF37-F1
#
_cell.length_a   1.000
_cell.length_b   1.000
_cell.length_c   1.000
_cell.angle_alpha   90.00
_cell.angle_beta   90.00
_cell.angle_gamma   90.00
#
_symmetry.space_group_name_H-M   'P 1'
#
loop_
_entity.id
_entity.type
_entity.pdbx_description
1 polymer ?
#
loop_
_entity_poly.entity_id
_entity_poly.type
_entity_poly.pdbx_seq_one_letter_code
_entity_poly.pdbx_strand_id
1 'polypeptide(L)'
;MPAPRTLYLNTTDNINLRCLVWDHVEPRAVIAIVHGIGEHCGRYNHVAEYFNQQGYAVMAYDHRGHGESGGPRGHAPNLESLLDDLALFLRAKWRKNTGSKTHYFVRTGWSVMVQLCAPKNKHFVA
;
A
#
# COMPACT_ATOMS: atom_id res chain seq x y z
N MET A 1 -11.21 -11.97 -11.50
CA MET A 1 -10.85 -10.55 -11.25
C MET A 1 -9.74 -10.15 -12.19
N PRO A 2 -9.65 -8.89 -12.61
CA PRO A 2 -8.49 -8.42 -13.37
C PRO A 2 -7.23 -8.54 -12.51
N ALA A 3 -6.10 -8.88 -13.15
CA ALA A 3 -4.81 -8.93 -12.51
C ALA A 3 -4.44 -7.57 -11.87
N PRO A 4 -3.63 -7.53 -10.79
CA PRO A 4 -3.19 -6.27 -10.22
C PRO A 4 -2.43 -5.45 -11.24
N ARG A 5 -2.67 -4.15 -11.22
CA ARG A 5 -1.91 -3.20 -12.03
C ARG A 5 -0.58 -2.92 -11.33
N THR A 6 0.52 -3.08 -12.06
CA THR A 6 1.85 -2.73 -11.55
C THR A 6 2.15 -1.26 -11.83
N LEU A 7 2.74 -0.58 -10.85
CA LEU A 7 3.23 0.79 -10.93
C LEU A 7 4.64 0.86 -10.38
N TYR A 8 5.38 1.90 -10.76
CA TYR A 8 6.66 2.23 -10.15
C TYR A 8 6.61 3.67 -9.61
N LEU A 9 7.14 3.85 -8.41
CA LEU A 9 7.32 5.15 -7.78
C LEU A 9 8.82 5.41 -7.65
N ASN A 10 9.27 6.56 -8.11
CA ASN A 10 10.69 6.92 -8.00
C ASN A 10 10.89 7.73 -6.72
N THR A 11 11.81 7.29 -5.86
CA THR A 11 12.20 8.02 -4.65
C THR A 11 13.07 9.23 -5.01
N THR A 12 13.32 10.10 -4.03
CA THR A 12 14.19 11.27 -4.19
C THR A 12 15.65 10.88 -4.50
N ASP A 13 16.08 9.71 -4.03
CA ASP A 13 17.40 9.12 -4.30
C ASP A 13 17.41 8.14 -5.48
N ASN A 14 16.42 8.22 -6.38
CA ASN A 14 16.32 7.48 -7.63
C ASN A 14 16.19 5.94 -7.49
N ILE A 15 15.57 5.48 -6.41
CA ILE A 15 15.15 4.09 -6.26
C ILE A 15 13.74 3.95 -6.84
N ASN A 16 13.60 3.04 -7.82
CA ASN A 16 12.29 2.64 -8.31
C ASN A 16 11.67 1.63 -7.36
N LEU A 17 10.57 2.02 -6.71
CA LEU A 17 9.76 1.16 -5.87
C LEU A 17 8.64 0.53 -6.69
N ARG A 18 8.59 -0.79 -6.75
CA ARG A 18 7.47 -1.49 -7.37
C ARG A 18 6.24 -1.42 -6.46
N CYS A 19 5.08 -1.13 -7.04
CA CYS A 19 3.79 -1.20 -6.37
C CYS A 19 2.80 -2.06 -7.14
N LEU A 20 1.99 -2.82 -6.43
CA LEU A 20 0.84 -3.54 -6.95
C LEU A 20 -0.45 -2.87 -6.49
N VAL A 21 -1.42 -2.74 -7.38
CA VAL A 21 -2.71 -2.12 -7.11
C VAL A 21 -3.84 -3.01 -7.60
N TRP A 22 -4.73 -3.38 -6.69
CA TRP A 22 -6.01 -4.04 -6.95
C TRP A 22 -7.10 -2.98 -6.86
N ASP A 23 -7.48 -2.45 -8.02
CA ASP A 23 -8.50 -1.40 -8.14
C ASP A 23 -9.90 -1.93 -7.78
N HIS A 24 -10.78 -1.04 -7.31
CA HIS A 24 -12.20 -1.31 -7.09
C HIS A 24 -12.98 -0.08 -7.57
N VAL A 25 -14.14 -0.26 -8.21
CA VAL A 25 -14.87 0.83 -8.91
C VAL A 25 -15.33 1.91 -7.92
N GLU A 26 -15.87 1.49 -6.77
CA GLU A 26 -16.25 2.37 -5.66
C GLU A 26 -15.75 1.75 -4.35
N PRO A 27 -14.47 1.95 -3.99
CA PRO A 27 -13.93 1.30 -2.82
C PRO A 27 -14.56 1.92 -1.57
N ARG A 28 -15.07 1.08 -0.66
CA ARG A 28 -15.39 1.47 0.72
C ARG A 28 -14.17 2.16 1.36
N ALA A 29 -12.98 1.68 0.98
CA ALA A 29 -11.72 2.22 1.41
C ALA A 29 -10.53 1.62 0.66
N VAL A 30 -9.36 2.20 0.91
CA VAL A 30 -8.08 1.69 0.42
C VAL A 30 -7.36 0.95 1.54
N ILE A 31 -6.80 -0.20 1.19
CA ILE A 31 -5.92 -0.99 2.02
C ILE A 31 -4.51 -0.92 1.49
N ALA A 32 -3.60 -0.42 2.32
CA ALA A 32 -2.17 -0.56 2.11
C ALA A 32 -1.68 -1.85 2.78
N ILE A 33 -0.86 -2.61 2.06
CA ILE A 33 -0.10 -3.75 2.55
C ILE A 33 1.38 -3.37 2.50
N VAL A 34 2.05 -3.54 3.64
CA VAL A 34 3.48 -3.33 3.82
C VAL A 34 4.03 -4.66 4.29
N HIS A 35 4.95 -5.23 3.50
CA HIS A 35 5.51 -6.54 3.80
C HIS A 35 6.62 -6.47 4.87
N GLY A 36 6.97 -7.62 5.43
CA GLY A 36 8.06 -7.76 6.39
C GLY A 36 9.44 -7.85 5.74
N ILE A 37 10.47 -7.96 6.58
CA ILE A 37 11.86 -8.15 6.14
C ILE A 37 11.99 -9.46 5.36
N GLY A 38 12.69 -9.43 4.22
CA GLY A 38 12.92 -10.62 3.38
C GLY A 38 11.70 -11.06 2.55
N GLU A 39 10.58 -10.33 2.64
CA GLU A 39 9.38 -10.57 1.83
C GLU A 39 9.30 -9.62 0.63
N HIS A 40 8.18 -9.69 -0.09
CA HIS A 40 7.81 -8.78 -1.18
C HIS A 40 6.27 -8.75 -1.34
N CYS A 41 5.74 -7.69 -1.94
CA CYS A 41 4.31 -7.41 -2.09
C CYS A 41 3.54 -8.50 -2.88
N GLY A 42 4.19 -9.17 -3.83
CA GLY A 42 3.57 -10.25 -4.62
C GLY A 42 3.07 -11.44 -3.81
N ARG A 43 3.64 -11.70 -2.61
CA ARG A 43 3.17 -12.77 -1.69
C ARG A 43 1.74 -12.56 -1.21
N TYR A 44 1.25 -11.31 -1.30
CA TYR A 44 0.00 -10.87 -0.71
C TYR A 44 -1.18 -10.85 -1.69
N ASN A 45 -1.04 -11.44 -2.89
CA ASN A 45 -2.10 -11.42 -3.89
C ASN A 45 -3.42 -12.00 -3.35
N HIS A 46 -3.37 -13.14 -2.65
CA HIS A 46 -4.55 -13.77 -2.05
C HIS A 46 -5.22 -12.88 -0.98
N VAL A 47 -4.44 -12.16 -0.17
CA VAL A 47 -4.96 -11.21 0.83
C VAL A 47 -5.64 -10.04 0.13
N ALA A 48 -5.00 -9.48 -0.90
CA ALA A 48 -5.55 -8.37 -1.67
C ALA A 48 -6.84 -8.77 -2.39
N GLU A 49 -6.89 -9.97 -2.97
CA GLU A 49 -8.10 -10.52 -3.60
C GLU A 49 -9.24 -10.67 -2.60
N TYR A 50 -8.96 -11.21 -1.41
CA TYR A 50 -9.96 -11.34 -0.35
C TYR A 50 -10.59 -9.98 -0.01
N PHE A 51 -9.79 -8.96 0.28
CA PHE A 51 -10.34 -7.64 0.61
C PHE A 51 -10.99 -6.94 -0.57
N ASN A 52 -10.51 -7.16 -1.79
CA ASN A 52 -11.13 -6.59 -2.97
C ASN A 52 -12.54 -7.13 -3.19
N GLN A 53 -12.76 -8.44 -2.95
CA GLN A 53 -14.11 -9.04 -2.94
C GLN A 53 -15.02 -8.46 -1.86
N GLN A 54 -14.47 -7.90 -0.77
CA GLN A 54 -15.23 -7.23 0.29
C GLN A 54 -15.49 -5.74 0.02
N GLY A 55 -15.15 -5.24 -1.17
CA GLY A 55 -15.42 -3.86 -1.59
C GLY A 55 -14.30 -2.86 -1.28
N TYR A 56 -13.07 -3.33 -1.06
CA TYR A 56 -11.92 -2.47 -0.79
C TYR A 56 -10.97 -2.38 -2.00
N ALA A 57 -10.40 -1.22 -2.26
CA ALA A 57 -9.21 -1.15 -3.11
C ALA A 57 -8.00 -1.58 -2.28
N VAL A 58 -7.05 -2.27 -2.87
CA VAL A 58 -5.84 -2.71 -2.17
C VAL A 58 -4.60 -2.23 -2.93
N MET A 59 -3.56 -1.87 -2.21
CA MET A 59 -2.27 -1.50 -2.75
C MET A 59 -1.17 -2.08 -1.86
N ALA A 60 -0.05 -2.44 -2.48
CA ALA A 60 1.13 -2.92 -1.79
C ALA A 60 2.37 -2.42 -2.52
N TYR A 61 3.50 -2.29 -1.83
CA TYR A 61 4.78 -1.99 -2.50
C TYR A 61 5.91 -2.84 -1.95
N ASP A 62 6.93 -3.01 -2.76
CA ASP A 62 8.20 -3.61 -2.37
C ASP A 62 9.07 -2.52 -1.71
N HIS A 63 9.52 -2.75 -0.48
CA HIS A 63 10.52 -1.88 0.17
C HIS A 63 11.76 -1.75 -0.73
N ARG A 64 12.49 -0.63 -0.62
CA ARG A 64 13.84 -0.54 -1.21
C ARG A 64 14.67 -1.77 -0.82
N GLY A 65 15.41 -2.30 -1.79
CA GLY A 65 16.21 -3.52 -1.62
C GLY A 65 15.42 -4.83 -1.51
N HIS A 66 14.10 -4.83 -1.69
CA HIS A 66 13.24 -6.01 -1.60
C HIS A 66 12.46 -6.24 -2.90
N GLY A 67 12.00 -7.47 -3.11
CA GLY A 67 11.21 -7.87 -4.28
C GLY A 67 11.80 -7.35 -5.59
N GLU A 68 10.98 -6.67 -6.38
CA GLU A 68 11.38 -6.08 -7.66
C GLU A 68 11.70 -4.57 -7.55
N SER A 69 11.72 -4.01 -6.34
CA SER A 69 12.24 -2.66 -6.12
C SER A 69 13.77 -2.62 -6.30
N GLY A 70 14.26 -1.43 -6.63
CA GLY A 70 15.68 -1.14 -6.75
C GLY A 70 16.40 -1.05 -5.39
N GLY A 71 17.71 -0.78 -5.44
CA GLY A 71 18.56 -0.65 -4.26
C GLY A 71 19.29 -1.95 -3.87
N PRO A 72 20.31 -1.88 -3.00
CA PRO A 72 21.04 -3.06 -2.56
C PRO A 72 20.13 -4.00 -1.76
N ARG A 73 20.29 -5.32 -1.94
CA ARG A 73 19.37 -6.32 -1.39
C ARG A 73 19.39 -6.30 0.14
N GLY A 74 18.21 -6.22 0.76
CA GLY A 74 18.05 -6.17 2.22
C GLY A 74 18.60 -4.90 2.87
N HIS A 75 18.88 -3.85 2.09
CA HIS A 75 19.50 -2.63 2.58
C HIS A 75 18.58 -1.41 2.46
N ALA A 76 18.57 -0.61 3.52
CA ALA A 76 18.12 0.77 3.52
C ALA A 76 19.19 1.62 4.23
N PRO A 77 19.49 2.84 3.75
CA PRO A 77 20.51 3.68 4.37
C PRO A 77 20.22 4.01 5.84
N ASN A 78 18.94 4.25 6.15
CA ASN A 78 18.43 4.57 7.48
C ASN A 78 16.91 4.35 7.53
N LEU A 79 16.32 4.49 8.72
CA LEU A 79 14.88 4.34 8.93
C LEU A 79 14.08 5.43 8.20
N GLU A 80 14.60 6.65 8.15
CA GLU A 80 13.98 7.80 7.50
C GLU A 80 13.71 7.52 6.02
N SER A 81 14.67 6.89 5.33
CA SER A 81 14.51 6.48 3.93
C SER A 81 13.33 5.53 3.74
N LEU A 82 13.12 4.59 4.67
CA LEU A 82 11.97 3.67 4.64
C LEU A 82 10.64 4.38 4.91
N LEU A 83 10.65 5.37 5.81
CA LEU A 83 9.47 6.18 6.12
C LEU A 83 9.10 7.12 4.97
N ASP A 84 10.08 7.70 4.29
CA ASP A 84 9.89 8.54 3.11
C ASP A 84 9.32 7.74 1.94
N ASP A 85 9.83 6.52 1.71
CA ASP A 85 9.29 5.57 0.73
C ASP A 85 7.83 5.23 1.02
N LEU A 86 7.52 4.92 2.29
CA LEU A 86 6.17 4.63 2.73
C LEU A 86 5.24 5.83 2.51
N ALA A 87 5.70 7.05 2.84
CA ALA A 87 4.94 8.27 2.65
C ALA A 87 4.68 8.54 1.15
N LEU A 88 5.68 8.32 0.29
CA LEU A 88 5.55 8.42 -1.16
C LEU A 88 4.51 7.43 -1.69
N PHE A 89 4.57 6.17 -1.26
CA PHE A 89 3.62 5.12 -1.61
C PHE A 89 2.19 5.48 -1.21
N LEU A 90 1.96 5.90 0.04
CA LEU A 90 0.63 6.26 0.53
C LEU A 90 0.04 7.47 -0.23
N ARG A 91 0.88 8.44 -0.62
CA ARG A 91 0.45 9.61 -1.41
C ARG A 91 0.06 9.27 -2.86
N ALA A 92 0.69 8.27 -3.47
CA ALA A 92 0.51 7.94 -4.88
C ALA A 92 -0.96 7.59 -5.25
N LYS A 93 -1.70 6.96 -4.34
CA LYS A 93 -3.12 6.62 -4.55
C LYS A 93 -4.09 7.68 -4.04
N TRP A 94 -3.68 8.51 -3.07
CA TRP A 94 -4.53 9.56 -2.49
C TRP A 94 -5.00 10.58 -3.54
N ARG A 95 -4.15 10.90 -4.53
CA ARG A 95 -4.48 11.87 -5.59
C ARG A 95 -5.70 11.53 -6.45
N LYS A 96 -6.19 10.28 -6.46
CA LYS A 96 -7.32 9.87 -7.30
C LYS A 96 -8.69 9.81 -6.60
N ASN A 97 -8.76 9.89 -5.26
CA ASN A 97 -10.01 9.80 -4.49
C ASN A 97 -10.26 11.08 -3.67
N THR A 98 -10.76 12.13 -4.31
CA THR A 98 -10.96 13.48 -3.76
C THR A 98 -12.16 13.65 -2.79
N GLY A 99 -12.57 12.61 -2.05
CA GLY A 99 -13.77 12.67 -1.20
C GLY A 99 -13.72 11.96 0.17
N SER A 100 -12.71 11.14 0.47
CA SER A 100 -12.71 10.29 1.68
C SER A 100 -11.60 10.66 2.67
N LYS A 101 -11.94 10.90 3.94
CA LYS A 101 -10.97 11.16 5.01
C LYS A 101 -10.13 9.91 5.29
N THR A 102 -8.81 10.06 5.21
CA THR A 102 -7.82 8.99 5.39
C THR A 102 -7.37 8.92 6.85
N HIS A 103 -7.37 7.73 7.46
CA HIS A 103 -6.76 7.49 8.77
C HIS A 103 -5.75 6.35 8.64
N TYR A 104 -4.59 6.51 9.27
CA TYR A 104 -3.47 5.58 9.21
C TYR A 104 -3.33 4.87 10.56
N PHE A 105 -3.12 3.56 10.56
CA PHE A 105 -2.72 2.84 11.76
C PHE A 105 -1.52 1.96 11.43
N VAL A 106 -0.47 2.08 12.23
CA VAL A 106 0.84 1.42 12.02
C VAL A 106 1.06 0.48 13.20
N ARG A 107 1.37 -0.79 12.92
CA ARG A 107 1.97 -1.68 13.92
C ARG A 107 3.04 -2.56 13.28
N THR A 108 4.22 -2.54 13.88
CA THR A 108 5.40 -3.33 13.49
C THR A 108 5.41 -4.68 14.22
N GLY A 109 5.48 -5.79 13.47
CA GLY A 109 5.68 -7.14 14.02
C GLY A 109 5.06 -8.27 13.20
N TRP A 110 5.91 -8.96 12.43
CA TRP A 110 5.80 -10.28 11.78
C TRP A 110 4.44 -10.68 11.18
N SER A 111 4.39 -10.75 9.85
CA SER A 111 3.39 -11.48 9.03
C SER A 111 2.14 -10.68 8.62
N VAL A 112 2.26 -9.75 7.67
CA VAL A 112 1.13 -9.10 6.96
C VAL A 112 0.55 -7.86 7.64
N MET A 113 0.67 -6.71 6.96
CA MET A 113 -0.12 -5.52 7.23
C MET A 113 -1.37 -5.50 6.34
N VAL A 114 -2.54 -5.27 6.92
CA VAL A 114 -3.76 -4.91 6.18
C VAL A 114 -4.30 -3.65 6.83
N GLN A 115 -4.15 -2.52 6.16
CA GLN A 115 -4.76 -1.27 6.60
C GLN A 115 -6.20 -1.19 6.11
N LEU A 116 -7.22 -1.09 6.95
CA LEU A 116 -8.60 -0.84 6.47
C LEU A 116 -8.97 0.63 6.73
N CYS A 117 -9.32 1.37 5.68
CA CYS A 117 -9.99 2.67 5.82
C CYS A 117 -11.52 2.43 5.89
N ALA A 118 -12.30 3.41 6.33
CA ALA A 118 -13.76 3.41 6.16
C ALA A 118 -14.22 4.85 5.93
N PRO A 119 -15.30 5.09 5.16
CA PRO A 119 -15.90 6.42 5.10
C PRO A 119 -16.50 6.74 6.47
N LYS A 120 -16.43 8.00 6.92
CA LYS A 120 -17.37 8.45 7.96
C LYS A 120 -18.76 8.42 7.35
N ASN A 121 -19.67 7.63 7.93
CA ASN A 121 -21.09 7.79 7.67
C ASN A 121 -21.48 9.25 7.91
N LYS A 122 -22.19 9.81 6.94
CA LYS A 122 -22.98 11.03 7.13
C LYS A 122 -24.00 10.75 8.25
N HIS A 123 -24.17 11.76 9.09
CA HIS A 123 -25.19 11.99 10.10
C HIS A 123 -26.37 11.00 10.16
N PHE A 124 -26.62 10.49 11.36
CA PHE A 124 -27.96 10.17 11.86
C PHE A 124 -28.05 10.66 13.31
N VAL A 125 -28.85 11.69 13.56
CA VAL A 125 -29.99 11.68 14.50
C VAL A 125 -30.93 12.83 14.07
N ALA A 126 -32.17 12.42 13.77
CA ALA A 126 -33.48 13.12 13.72
C ALA A 126 -33.58 14.53 13.13
#